data_AF-A0A7Y6PKW4-F1
#
_entry.id   AF-A0A7Y6PKW4-F1
#
_cell.length_a   1.000
_cell.length_b   1.000
_cell.length_c   1.000
_cell.angle_alpha   90.00
_cell.angle_beta   90.00
_cell.angle_gamma   90.00
#
_symmetry.space_group_name_H-M   'P 1'
#
loop_
_entity.id
_entity.type
_entity.pdbx_description
1 polymer ?
#
loop_
_entity_poly.entity_id
_entity_poly.type
_entity_poly.pdbx_seq_one_letter_code
_entity_poly.pdbx_strand_id
1 'polypeptide(L)'
;MAVETLIEQLAADLEGYATHKKFPRKLKLDEAAEVAAFVHDQVEQGVDARTAAIAKSGTTLACTRGCTGCCEEPIMVFRPEAARVARWLALPENAEIRAAFVAAYPAWKERIGDTVAKLSEQYASDAKNYVAHHVEAWRKGVLCAFNRDGDCTVYPVRPTVCRTGHALETNEHCSGASETPAARATFVPLDDFVTRTRRLLLATHNATHGSRGRPEALPHAVHAMLEQT
;
A
#
# COMPACT_ATOMS: atom_id res chain seq x y z
N MET A 1 -14.48 12.72 15.39
CA MET A 1 -13.75 12.04 16.48
C MET A 1 -12.28 12.25 16.19
N ALA A 2 -11.46 12.59 17.19
CA ALA A 2 -10.01 12.66 17.00
C ALA A 2 -9.49 11.28 16.54
N VAL A 3 -8.53 11.24 15.61
CA VAL A 3 -8.03 9.99 15.04
C VAL A 3 -7.39 9.11 16.13
N GLU A 4 -6.77 9.74 17.13
CA GLU A 4 -6.15 9.09 18.28
C GLU A 4 -7.17 8.29 19.08
N THR A 5 -8.34 8.88 19.37
CA THR A 5 -9.43 8.18 20.07
C THR A 5 -9.94 6.98 19.28
N LEU A 6 -10.02 7.09 17.95
CA LEU A 6 -10.41 5.96 17.10
C LEU A 6 -9.34 4.86 17.11
N ILE A 7 -8.06 5.23 17.06
CA ILE A 7 -6.95 4.29 17.16
C ILE A 7 -6.98 3.57 18.51
N GLU A 8 -7.22 4.26 19.62
CA GLU A 8 -7.37 3.66 20.94
C GLU A 8 -8.53 2.65 20.98
N GLN A 9 -9.68 2.98 20.40
CA GLN A 9 -10.82 2.07 20.31
C GLN A 9 -10.52 0.81 19.48
N LEU A 10 -9.79 0.95 18.38
CA LEU A 10 -9.35 -0.17 17.56
C LEU A 10 -8.29 -1.00 18.28
N ALA A 11 -7.36 -0.35 18.99
CA ALA A 11 -6.29 -0.99 19.73
C ALA A 11 -6.79 -1.80 20.94
N ALA A 12 -7.95 -1.44 21.51
CA ALA A 12 -8.56 -2.13 22.65
C ALA A 12 -8.82 -3.63 22.41
N ASP A 13 -9.02 -4.06 21.16
CA ASP A 13 -9.11 -5.47 20.77
C ASP A 13 -8.61 -5.65 19.34
N LEU A 14 -7.37 -5.22 19.11
CA LEU A 14 -6.77 -5.17 17.78
C LEU A 14 -6.79 -6.53 17.07
N GLU A 15 -6.46 -7.60 17.78
CA GLU A 15 -6.43 -8.95 17.22
C GLU A 15 -7.84 -9.45 16.90
N GLY A 16 -8.82 -9.22 17.77
CA GLY A 16 -10.21 -9.56 17.52
C GLY A 16 -10.74 -8.84 16.28
N TYR A 17 -10.58 -7.51 16.21
CA TYR A 17 -11.09 -6.72 15.09
C TYR A 17 -10.38 -7.02 13.77
N ALA A 18 -9.10 -7.41 13.80
CA ALA A 18 -8.36 -7.82 12.61
C ALA A 18 -8.77 -9.22 12.09
N THR A 19 -9.36 -10.08 12.93
CA THR A 19 -9.63 -11.49 12.58
C THR A 19 -11.12 -11.84 12.56
N HIS A 20 -11.75 -11.95 13.72
CA HIS A 20 -13.08 -12.58 13.87
C HIS A 20 -14.15 -11.63 14.45
N LYS A 21 -13.76 -10.65 15.26
CA LYS A 21 -14.67 -9.71 15.90
C LYS A 21 -15.09 -8.59 14.96
N LYS A 22 -16.33 -8.13 15.13
CA LYS A 22 -16.85 -6.92 14.48
C LYS A 22 -16.54 -5.71 15.36
N PHE A 23 -16.03 -4.64 14.74
CA PHE A 23 -15.94 -3.35 15.42
C PHE A 23 -17.35 -2.86 15.78
N PRO A 24 -17.58 -2.22 16.95
CA PRO A 24 -18.93 -1.90 17.43
C PRO A 24 -19.77 -1.00 16.52
N ARG A 25 -19.12 -0.28 15.59
CA ARG A 25 -19.78 0.56 14.60
C ARG A 25 -19.14 0.41 13.23
N LYS A 26 -19.81 0.92 12.19
CA LYS A 26 -19.21 1.09 10.87
C LYS A 26 -18.40 2.38 10.82
N LEU A 27 -17.18 2.30 10.27
CA LEU A 27 -16.34 3.46 10.01
C LEU A 27 -16.64 4.02 8.63
N LYS A 28 -16.70 5.36 8.53
CA LYS A 28 -16.69 6.07 7.25
C LYS A 28 -15.31 5.95 6.59
N LEU A 29 -15.24 6.08 5.28
CA LEU A 29 -13.96 6.06 4.55
C LEU A 29 -13.04 7.21 4.99
N ASP A 30 -13.59 8.38 5.32
CA ASP A 30 -12.80 9.50 5.84
C ASP A 30 -12.13 9.17 7.18
N GLU A 31 -12.85 8.52 8.11
CA GLU A 31 -12.29 8.08 9.39
C GLU A 31 -11.19 7.03 9.17
N ALA A 32 -11.38 6.11 8.22
CA ALA A 32 -10.37 5.12 7.87
C ALA A 32 -9.13 5.75 7.23
N ALA A 33 -9.32 6.75 6.35
CA ALA A 33 -8.24 7.50 5.72
C ALA A 33 -7.38 8.26 6.74
N GLU A 34 -7.98 8.79 7.80
CA GLU A 34 -7.24 9.42 8.91
C GLU A 34 -6.39 8.40 9.69
N VAL A 35 -6.90 7.19 9.93
CA VAL A 35 -6.06 6.14 10.56
C VAL A 35 -4.87 5.77 9.67
N ALA A 36 -5.07 5.64 8.35
CA ALA A 36 -3.97 5.43 7.42
C ALA A 36 -3.00 6.62 7.39
N ALA A 37 -3.51 7.85 7.51
CA ALA A 37 -2.70 9.07 7.61
C ALA A 37 -1.72 8.98 8.77
N PHE A 38 -2.24 8.72 9.96
CA PHE A 38 -1.45 8.57 11.17
C PHE A 38 -0.36 7.50 11.01
N VAL A 39 -0.72 6.32 10.48
CA VAL A 39 0.25 5.25 10.23
C VAL A 39 1.34 5.69 9.24
N HIS A 40 0.96 6.33 8.14
CA HIS A 40 1.92 6.75 7.10
C HIS A 40 2.91 7.79 7.64
N ASP A 41 2.46 8.75 8.44
CA ASP A 41 3.33 9.78 9.00
C ASP A 41 4.39 9.17 9.94
N GLN A 42 4.00 8.17 10.73
CA GLN A 42 4.94 7.42 11.59
C GLN A 42 5.88 6.52 10.76
N VAL A 43 5.40 5.90 9.68
CA VAL A 43 6.23 5.13 8.75
C VAL A 43 7.28 6.03 8.10
N GLU A 44 6.93 7.24 7.67
CA GLU A 44 7.89 8.17 7.07
C GLU A 44 9.00 8.55 8.06
N GLN A 45 8.66 8.86 9.32
CA GLN A 45 9.68 9.10 10.35
C GLN A 45 10.62 7.89 10.54
N GLY A 46 10.08 6.68 10.52
CA GLY A 46 10.89 5.46 10.59
C GLY A 46 11.74 5.23 9.33
N VAL A 47 11.25 5.61 8.15
CA VAL A 47 12.00 5.58 6.89
C VAL A 47 13.15 6.58 6.90
N ASP A 48 12.95 7.77 7.44
CA ASP A 48 14.00 8.78 7.60
C ASP A 48 15.08 8.28 8.57
N ALA A 49 14.67 7.72 9.71
CA ALA A 49 15.59 7.13 10.68
C ALA A 49 16.40 5.97 10.07
N ARG A 50 15.76 5.07 9.32
CA ARG A 50 16.43 4.00 8.58
C ARG A 50 17.42 4.55 7.56
N THR A 51 17.03 5.57 6.79
CA THR A 51 17.87 6.20 5.77
C THR A 51 19.12 6.81 6.40
N ALA A 52 18.97 7.49 7.52
CA ALA A 52 20.09 8.02 8.29
C ALA A 52 21.00 6.91 8.86
N ALA A 53 20.44 5.77 9.27
CA ALA A 53 21.22 4.63 9.76
C ALA A 53 22.03 3.97 8.62
N ILE A 54 21.44 3.79 7.45
CA ILE A 54 22.10 3.25 6.25
C ILE A 54 23.26 4.16 5.81
N ALA A 55 23.04 5.47 5.77
CA ALA A 55 24.09 6.43 5.45
C ALA A 55 25.29 6.33 6.41
N LYS A 56 25.05 6.02 7.70
CA LYS A 56 26.11 5.82 8.70
C LYS A 56 26.84 4.48 8.55
N SER A 57 26.22 3.45 7.96
CA SER A 57 26.86 2.14 7.77
C SER A 57 27.78 2.09 6.54
N GLY A 58 27.79 3.14 5.71
CA GLY A 58 28.55 3.17 4.45
C GLY A 58 27.90 2.38 3.31
N THR A 59 26.66 1.91 3.51
CA THR A 59 25.85 1.24 2.50
C THR A 59 25.02 2.28 1.72
N THR A 60 24.74 2.02 0.44
CA THR A 60 24.00 2.97 -0.40
C THR A 60 22.56 2.52 -0.62
N LEU A 61 21.60 3.44 -0.53
CA LEU A 61 20.23 3.21 -1.00
C LEU A 61 20.21 3.30 -2.53
N ALA A 62 19.76 2.24 -3.20
CA ALA A 62 19.60 2.23 -4.66
C ALA A 62 18.34 2.98 -5.11
N CYS A 63 17.36 3.14 -4.22
CA CYS A 63 16.09 3.77 -4.55
C CYS A 63 16.22 5.29 -4.68
N THR A 64 15.82 5.81 -5.82
CA THR A 64 15.71 7.24 -6.12
C THR A 64 14.39 7.52 -6.83
N ARG A 65 14.01 8.81 -6.91
CA ARG A 65 12.87 9.24 -7.72
C ARG A 65 13.12 8.82 -9.18
N GLY A 66 12.13 8.18 -9.80
CA GLY A 66 12.27 7.58 -11.15
C GLY A 66 12.51 6.06 -11.15
N CYS A 67 12.76 5.44 -9.99
CA CYS A 67 12.78 3.97 -9.88
C CYS A 67 11.36 3.38 -9.97
N THR A 68 11.14 2.43 -10.87
CA THR A 68 9.82 1.82 -11.14
C THR A 68 9.61 0.44 -10.50
N GLY A 69 10.60 -0.14 -9.81
CA GLY A 69 10.52 -1.53 -9.34
C GLY A 69 9.27 -1.85 -8.50
N CYS A 70 8.89 -0.94 -7.58
CA CYS A 70 7.66 -1.09 -6.80
C CYS A 70 6.38 -0.76 -7.59
N CYS A 71 6.47 -0.02 -8.70
CA CYS A 71 5.33 0.26 -9.57
C CYS A 71 4.96 -0.93 -10.47
N GLU A 72 5.90 -1.85 -10.70
CA GLU A 72 5.66 -3.07 -11.47
C GLU A 72 5.05 -4.20 -10.62
N GLU A 73 5.12 -4.08 -9.29
CA GLU A 73 4.55 -5.02 -8.33
C GLU A 73 3.04 -4.81 -8.19
N PRO A 74 2.22 -5.87 -8.07
CA PRO A 74 0.79 -5.72 -7.75
C PRO A 74 0.62 -5.24 -6.29
N ILE A 75 0.68 -3.93 -6.07
CA ILE A 75 0.54 -3.35 -4.73
C ILE A 75 -0.87 -3.59 -4.16
N MET A 76 -0.96 -4.56 -3.24
CA MET A 76 -2.18 -4.89 -2.50
C MET A 76 -2.28 -4.04 -1.24
N VAL A 77 -3.38 -3.32 -1.07
CA VAL A 77 -3.60 -2.39 0.05
C VAL A 77 -4.91 -2.67 0.75
N PHE A 78 -4.98 -2.26 2.01
CA PHE A 78 -6.24 -2.20 2.71
C PHE A 78 -6.98 -0.89 2.38
N ARG A 79 -8.31 -0.95 2.44
CA ARG A 79 -9.20 0.19 2.18
C ARG A 79 -8.82 1.51 2.87
N PRO A 80 -8.32 1.56 4.13
CA PRO A 80 -7.85 2.81 4.73
C PRO A 80 -6.79 3.53 3.89
N GLU A 81 -5.81 2.81 3.34
CA GLU A 81 -4.75 3.39 2.51
C GLU A 81 -5.29 3.84 1.15
N ALA A 82 -6.16 3.05 0.53
CA ALA A 82 -6.84 3.44 -0.72
C ALA A 82 -7.72 4.69 -0.52
N ALA A 83 -8.45 4.76 0.60
CA ALA A 83 -9.29 5.91 0.95
C ALA A 83 -8.46 7.19 1.13
N ARG A 84 -7.28 7.09 1.75
CA ARG A 84 -6.34 8.23 1.85
C ARG A 84 -5.92 8.73 0.47
N VAL A 85 -5.59 7.83 -0.47
CA VAL A 85 -5.23 8.22 -1.84
C VAL A 85 -6.42 8.84 -2.57
N ALA A 86 -7.61 8.22 -2.50
CA ALA A 86 -8.83 8.73 -3.13
C ALA A 86 -9.18 10.14 -2.61
N ARG A 87 -9.12 10.36 -1.29
CA ARG A 87 -9.35 11.69 -0.69
C ARG A 87 -8.33 12.71 -1.16
N TRP A 88 -7.06 12.35 -1.25
CA TRP A 88 -6.03 13.25 -1.76
C TRP A 88 -6.29 13.63 -3.23
N LEU A 89 -6.67 12.66 -4.07
CA LEU A 89 -7.05 12.91 -5.47
C LEU A 89 -8.34 13.73 -5.63
N ALA A 90 -9.23 13.72 -4.63
CA ALA A 90 -10.45 14.52 -4.64
C ALA A 90 -10.21 16.01 -4.37
N LEU A 91 -9.03 16.40 -3.88
CA LEU A 91 -8.67 17.80 -3.67
C LEU A 91 -8.55 18.55 -5.01
N PRO A 92 -9.06 19.79 -5.13
CA PRO A 92 -9.02 20.54 -6.39
C PRO A 92 -7.63 20.70 -6.99
N GLU A 93 -6.60 20.91 -6.16
CA GLU A 93 -5.20 21.04 -6.59
C GLU A 93 -4.64 19.75 -7.23
N ASN A 94 -5.29 18.60 -7.01
CA ASN A 94 -4.90 17.30 -7.55
C ASN A 94 -5.79 16.84 -8.71
N ALA A 95 -6.68 17.71 -9.23
CA ALA A 95 -7.64 17.35 -10.26
C ALA A 95 -6.99 16.81 -11.56
N GLU A 96 -5.85 17.37 -11.97
CA GLU A 96 -5.11 16.88 -13.15
C GLU A 96 -4.55 15.47 -12.91
N ILE A 97 -4.03 15.21 -11.71
CA ILE A 97 -3.49 13.89 -11.32
C ILE A 97 -4.62 12.86 -11.28
N ARG A 98 -5.78 13.24 -10.71
CA ARG A 98 -6.98 12.40 -10.73
C ARG A 98 -7.44 12.08 -12.15
N ALA A 99 -7.53 13.08 -13.03
CA ALA A 99 -7.96 12.88 -14.40
C ALA A 99 -7.00 11.95 -15.16
N ALA A 100 -5.69 12.12 -15.00
CA ALA A 100 -4.68 11.25 -15.60
C ALA A 100 -4.79 9.80 -15.10
N PHE A 101 -4.96 9.60 -13.80
CA PHE A 101 -5.18 8.27 -13.22
C PHE A 101 -6.44 7.59 -13.77
N VAL A 102 -7.57 8.31 -13.80
CA VAL A 102 -8.84 7.78 -14.34
C VAL A 102 -8.70 7.39 -15.81
N ALA A 103 -7.98 8.19 -16.61
CA ALA A 103 -7.70 7.86 -18.00
C ALA A 103 -6.77 6.64 -18.17
N ALA A 104 -5.79 6.45 -17.28
CA ALA A 104 -4.84 5.34 -17.33
C ALA A 104 -5.42 4.01 -16.80
N TYR A 105 -6.43 4.07 -15.91
CA TYR A 105 -6.97 2.91 -15.22
C TYR A 105 -7.50 1.79 -16.14
N PRO A 106 -8.29 2.06 -17.21
CA PRO A 106 -8.81 0.99 -18.07
C PRO A 106 -7.70 0.15 -18.72
N ALA A 107 -6.65 0.80 -19.23
CA ALA A 107 -5.51 0.10 -19.84
C ALA A 107 -4.70 -0.70 -18.79
N TRP A 108 -4.54 -0.16 -17.58
CA TRP A 108 -3.94 -0.91 -16.48
C TRP A 108 -4.76 -2.16 -16.12
N LYS A 109 -6.09 -2.01 -16.00
CA LYS A 109 -7.02 -3.09 -15.64
C LYS A 109 -7.00 -4.21 -16.69
N GLU A 110 -6.99 -3.85 -17.97
CA GLU A 110 -6.88 -4.80 -19.07
C GLU A 110 -5.57 -5.60 -19.00
N ARG A 111 -4.43 -4.91 -18.82
CA ARG A 111 -3.10 -5.55 -18.80
C ARG A 111 -2.89 -6.44 -17.58
N ILE A 112 -3.34 -6.01 -16.40
CA ILE A 112 -3.18 -6.80 -15.17
C ILE A 112 -4.14 -7.99 -15.13
N GLY A 113 -5.33 -7.84 -15.75
CA GLY A 113 -6.38 -8.83 -15.80
C GLY A 113 -6.90 -9.24 -14.41
N ASP A 114 -7.39 -10.47 -14.30
CA ASP A 114 -8.00 -10.98 -13.07
C ASP A 114 -6.99 -11.33 -11.96
N THR A 115 -5.69 -11.15 -12.21
CA THR A 115 -4.65 -11.53 -11.24
C THR A 115 -4.82 -10.84 -9.89
N VAL A 116 -5.19 -9.55 -9.88
CA VAL A 116 -5.40 -8.80 -8.63
C VAL A 116 -6.62 -9.27 -7.84
N ALA A 117 -7.65 -9.78 -8.51
CA ALA A 117 -8.81 -10.38 -7.85
C ALA A 117 -8.42 -11.71 -7.17
N LYS A 118 -7.66 -12.56 -7.87
CA LYS A 118 -7.11 -13.81 -7.31
C LYS A 118 -6.25 -13.55 -6.08
N LEU A 119 -5.36 -12.55 -6.13
CA LEU A 119 -4.53 -12.15 -4.99
C LEU A 119 -5.37 -11.71 -3.79
N SER A 120 -6.43 -10.94 -4.03
CA SER A 120 -7.36 -10.50 -2.99
C SER A 120 -8.03 -11.69 -2.28
N GLU A 121 -8.47 -12.70 -3.04
CA GLU A 121 -9.17 -13.87 -2.52
C GLU A 121 -8.26 -14.82 -1.72
N GLN A 122 -7.00 -14.96 -2.17
CA GLN A 122 -6.01 -15.88 -1.58
C GLN A 122 -5.30 -15.30 -0.37
N TYR A 123 -5.32 -13.99 -0.18
CA TYR A 123 -4.49 -13.27 0.79
C TYR A 123 -4.48 -13.87 2.21
N ALA A 124 -5.65 -14.26 2.73
CA ALA A 124 -5.78 -14.81 4.08
C ALA A 124 -5.91 -16.34 4.13
N SER A 125 -6.18 -16.98 2.99
CA SER A 125 -6.62 -18.38 2.91
C SER A 125 -5.58 -19.29 2.25
N ASP A 126 -4.66 -18.75 1.46
CA ASP A 126 -3.74 -19.52 0.64
C ASP A 126 -2.42 -18.78 0.42
N ALA A 127 -1.60 -18.72 1.47
CA ALA A 127 -0.34 -17.98 1.45
C ALA A 127 0.63 -18.47 0.35
N LYS A 128 0.62 -19.78 0.05
CA LYS A 128 1.51 -20.36 -0.97
C LYS A 128 1.13 -19.88 -2.36
N ASN A 129 -0.15 -20.00 -2.75
CA ASN A 129 -0.58 -19.54 -4.06
C ASN A 129 -0.61 -18.02 -4.15
N TYR A 130 -0.84 -17.30 -3.05
CA TYR A 130 -0.72 -15.85 -2.99
C TYR A 130 0.69 -15.42 -3.44
N VAL A 131 1.76 -15.97 -2.84
CA VAL A 131 3.14 -15.60 -3.22
C VAL A 131 3.44 -15.96 -4.67
N ALA A 132 3.04 -17.16 -5.12
CA ALA A 132 3.28 -17.60 -6.49
C ALA A 132 2.61 -16.69 -7.53
N HIS A 133 1.31 -16.40 -7.37
CA HIS A 133 0.59 -15.51 -8.28
C HIS A 133 1.06 -14.07 -8.18
N HIS A 134 1.54 -13.64 -7.02
CA HIS A 134 2.07 -12.30 -6.83
C HIS A 134 3.37 -12.10 -7.63
N VAL A 135 4.27 -13.08 -7.59
CA VAL A 135 5.48 -13.10 -8.43
C VAL A 135 5.12 -13.18 -9.92
N GLU A 136 4.14 -14.01 -10.30
CA GLU A 136 3.65 -14.07 -11.69
C GLU A 136 3.11 -12.72 -12.17
N ALA A 137 2.34 -12.03 -11.34
CA ALA A 137 1.83 -10.70 -11.65
C ALA A 137 2.99 -9.69 -11.84
N TRP A 138 3.97 -9.71 -10.95
CA TRP A 138 5.12 -8.81 -11.01
C TRP A 138 5.97 -9.06 -12.26
N ARG A 139 6.11 -10.32 -12.71
CA ARG A 139 6.78 -10.68 -13.97
C ARG A 139 6.13 -10.06 -15.21
N LYS A 140 4.84 -9.69 -15.16
CA LYS A 140 4.17 -9.00 -16.28
C LYS A 140 4.67 -7.57 -16.48
N GLY A 141 5.36 -6.97 -15.50
CA GLY A 141 5.89 -5.60 -15.59
C GLY A 141 4.81 -4.56 -15.86
N VAL A 142 3.58 -4.79 -15.38
CA VAL A 142 2.48 -3.84 -15.58
C VAL A 142 2.64 -2.72 -14.58
N LEU A 143 3.11 -1.56 -15.07
CA LEU A 143 3.21 -0.36 -14.26
C LEU A 143 1.84 0.03 -13.68
N CYS A 144 1.83 0.31 -12.38
CA CYS A 144 0.72 0.87 -11.64
C CYS A 144 0.11 2.08 -12.38
N ALA A 145 -1.21 2.22 -12.37
CA ALA A 145 -1.90 3.34 -13.05
C ALA A 145 -1.55 4.74 -12.49
N PHE A 146 -0.87 4.82 -11.34
CA PHE A 146 -0.32 6.06 -10.81
C PHE A 146 1.09 6.37 -11.32
N ASN A 147 1.72 5.45 -12.05
CA ASN A 147 3.00 5.71 -12.68
C ASN A 147 2.80 6.54 -13.95
N ARG A 148 3.56 7.63 -14.07
CA ARG A 148 3.64 8.47 -15.26
C ARG A 148 5.11 8.74 -15.55
N ASP A 149 5.57 8.30 -16.71
CA ASP A 149 6.94 8.53 -17.19
C ASP A 149 8.03 8.10 -16.18
N GLY A 150 7.78 7.00 -15.45
CA GLY A 150 8.70 6.47 -14.45
C GLY A 150 8.53 7.05 -13.04
N ASP A 151 7.60 7.99 -12.84
CA ASP A 151 7.35 8.62 -11.55
C ASP A 151 5.96 8.31 -10.97
N CYS A 152 5.87 8.23 -9.64
CA CYS A 152 4.61 8.01 -8.95
C CYS A 152 3.87 9.33 -8.72
N THR A 153 2.74 9.53 -9.39
CA THR A 153 1.96 10.77 -9.29
C THR A 153 1.29 10.98 -7.92
N VAL A 154 1.17 9.90 -7.13
CA VAL A 154 0.63 9.93 -5.75
C VAL A 154 1.73 9.77 -4.69
N TYR A 155 2.99 10.10 -5.01
CA TYR A 155 4.13 9.96 -4.10
C TYR A 155 3.88 10.46 -2.67
N PRO A 156 3.27 11.64 -2.43
CA PRO A 156 3.02 12.14 -1.07
C PRO A 156 2.13 11.22 -0.23
N VAL A 157 1.21 10.50 -0.87
CA VAL A 157 0.22 9.63 -0.21
C VAL A 157 0.40 8.15 -0.54
N ARG A 158 1.57 7.75 -1.05
CA ARG A 158 1.91 6.35 -1.34
C ARG A 158 1.63 5.44 -0.12
N PRO A 159 1.13 4.21 -0.31
CA PRO A 159 0.88 3.27 0.79
C PRO A 159 2.14 2.84 1.53
N THR A 160 1.97 2.25 2.71
CA THR A 160 3.05 1.76 3.58
C THR A 160 4.00 0.80 2.87
N VAL A 161 3.46 -0.10 2.05
CA VAL A 161 4.27 -1.07 1.29
C VAL A 161 5.22 -0.36 0.30
N CYS A 162 4.75 0.71 -0.35
CA CYS A 162 5.56 1.51 -1.27
C CYS A 162 6.63 2.37 -0.56
N ARG A 163 6.46 2.69 0.73
CA ARG A 163 7.42 3.48 1.55
C ARG A 163 8.58 2.64 2.09
N THR A 164 8.34 1.34 2.24
CA THR A 164 9.22 0.45 3.03
C THR A 164 10.06 -0.46 2.15
N GLY A 165 9.65 -0.71 0.90
CA GLY A 165 10.41 -1.48 -0.09
C GLY A 165 11.57 -0.71 -0.70
N HIS A 166 12.65 -0.50 0.04
CA HIS A 166 13.89 0.08 -0.48
C HIS A 166 14.98 -0.97 -0.68
N ALA A 167 15.69 -0.89 -1.81
CA ALA A 167 16.84 -1.73 -2.13
C ALA A 167 18.16 -1.04 -1.75
N LEU A 168 19.15 -1.85 -1.40
CA LEU A 168 20.53 -1.45 -1.11
C LEU A 168 21.41 -1.77 -2.31
N GLU A 169 22.41 -0.93 -2.55
CA GLU A 169 23.44 -1.05 -3.59
C GLU A 169 22.91 -0.98 -5.04
N THR A 170 21.98 -1.86 -5.43
CA THR A 170 21.36 -1.90 -6.76
C THR A 170 19.86 -2.18 -6.70
N ASN A 171 19.11 -1.64 -7.65
CA ASN A 171 17.68 -1.91 -7.87
C ASN A 171 17.42 -2.83 -9.07
N GLU A 172 18.46 -3.35 -9.73
CA GLU A 172 18.34 -4.25 -10.90
C GLU A 172 17.58 -5.55 -10.58
N HIS A 173 17.61 -5.96 -9.31
CA HIS A 173 16.92 -7.15 -8.81
C HIS A 173 15.48 -6.87 -8.34
N CYS A 174 14.99 -5.63 -8.43
CA CYS A 174 13.62 -5.27 -8.07
C CYS A 174 12.64 -5.61 -9.20
N SER A 175 12.59 -6.89 -9.60
CA SER A 175 11.69 -7.40 -10.63
C SER A 175 11.23 -8.81 -10.29
N GLY A 176 9.97 -9.14 -10.63
CA GLY A 176 9.44 -10.49 -10.51
C GLY A 176 10.16 -11.51 -11.40
N ALA A 177 10.89 -11.03 -12.42
CA ALA A 177 11.73 -11.85 -13.30
C ALA A 177 13.13 -12.13 -12.74
N SER A 178 13.55 -11.45 -11.66
CA SER A 178 14.88 -11.64 -11.08
C SER A 178 14.99 -12.97 -10.34
N GLU A 179 16.04 -13.76 -10.65
CA GLU A 179 16.37 -14.99 -9.92
C GLU A 179 17.09 -14.69 -8.59
N THR A 180 17.71 -13.52 -8.49
CA THR A 180 18.36 -13.03 -7.28
C THR A 180 17.47 -11.96 -6.63
N PRO A 181 17.11 -12.09 -5.34
CA PRO A 181 16.32 -11.06 -4.67
C PRO A 181 17.15 -9.80 -4.45
N ALA A 182 16.51 -8.62 -4.56
CA ALA A 182 17.15 -7.37 -4.19
C ALA A 182 17.55 -7.37 -2.70
N ALA A 183 18.72 -6.83 -2.39
CA ALA A 183 19.14 -6.60 -1.02
C ALA A 183 18.22 -5.55 -0.39
N ARG A 184 17.33 -5.96 0.52
CA ARG A 184 16.34 -5.06 1.12
C ARG A 184 16.91 -4.28 2.29
N ALA A 185 16.64 -2.99 2.34
CA ALA A 185 16.90 -2.13 3.48
C ALA A 185 16.02 -2.54 4.67
N THR A 186 16.62 -3.14 5.70
CA THR A 186 15.96 -3.50 6.95
C THR A 186 16.28 -2.50 8.05
N PHE A 187 15.35 -2.35 8.99
CA PHE A 187 15.54 -1.54 10.19
C PHE A 187 14.51 -1.98 11.22
N VAL A 188 14.96 -2.78 12.21
CA VAL A 188 14.09 -3.45 13.18
C VAL A 188 13.01 -2.53 13.77
N PRO A 189 13.30 -1.29 14.21
CA PRO A 189 12.26 -0.41 14.74
C PRO A 189 11.13 -0.10 13.73
N LEU A 190 11.47 0.15 12.47
CA LEU A 190 10.49 0.39 11.40
C LEU A 190 9.76 -0.90 11.02
N ASP A 191 10.49 -2.01 10.88
CA ASP A 191 9.92 -3.30 10.48
C ASP A 191 8.89 -3.81 11.52
N ASP A 192 9.20 -3.66 12.80
CA ASP A 192 8.30 -3.98 13.92
C ASP A 192 7.08 -3.04 13.95
N PHE A 193 7.28 -1.76 13.65
CA PHE A 193 6.20 -0.80 13.57
C PHE A 193 5.23 -1.13 12.45
N VAL A 194 5.73 -1.37 11.24
CA VAL A 194 4.95 -1.75 10.05
C VAL A 194 4.19 -3.06 10.29
N THR A 195 4.83 -4.04 10.90
CA THR A 195 4.19 -5.32 11.25
C THR A 195 3.00 -5.12 12.18
N ARG A 196 3.14 -4.29 13.21
CA ARG A 196 2.06 -3.98 14.16
C ARG A 196 0.96 -3.13 13.53
N THR A 197 1.30 -2.09 12.78
CA THR A 197 0.31 -1.19 12.19
C THR A 197 -0.43 -1.80 11.01
N ARG A 198 0.12 -2.83 10.35
CA ARG A 198 -0.64 -3.65 9.39
C ARG A 198 -1.89 -4.26 10.03
N ARG A 199 -1.84 -4.66 11.31
CA ARG A 199 -3.03 -5.13 12.04
C ARG A 199 -4.02 -4.02 12.31
N LEU A 200 -3.55 -2.81 12.60
CA LEU A 200 -4.41 -1.63 12.76
C LEU A 200 -5.12 -1.28 11.46
N LEU A 201 -4.41 -1.29 10.33
CA LEU A 201 -4.99 -1.08 9.01
C LEU A 201 -6.02 -2.17 8.65
N LEU A 202 -5.73 -3.43 8.98
CA LEU A 202 -6.66 -4.55 8.77
C LEU A 202 -7.91 -4.45 9.66
N ALA A 203 -7.77 -4.11 10.94
CA ALA A 203 -8.90 -3.88 11.83
C ALA A 203 -9.78 -2.71 11.34
N THR A 204 -9.14 -1.62 10.91
CA THR A 204 -9.82 -0.46 10.32
C THR A 204 -10.55 -0.86 9.04
N HIS A 205 -9.90 -1.60 8.15
CA HIS A 205 -10.51 -2.16 6.93
C HIS A 205 -11.75 -2.99 7.25
N ASN A 206 -11.66 -3.92 8.21
CA ASN A 206 -12.77 -4.76 8.63
C ASN A 206 -13.94 -3.97 9.26
N ALA A 207 -13.66 -2.78 9.80
CA ALA A 207 -14.66 -1.88 10.38
C ALA A 207 -15.38 -1.02 9.32
N THR A 208 -14.88 -0.95 8.08
CA THR A 208 -15.54 -0.26 6.96
C THR A 208 -16.58 -1.15 6.23
N HIS A 209 -17.24 -0.63 5.19
CA HIS A 209 -18.20 -1.37 4.35
C HIS A 209 -17.51 -2.14 3.20
N GLY A 210 -17.38 -3.47 3.26
CA GLY A 210 -16.79 -4.24 2.15
C GLY A 210 -16.46 -5.66 2.57
N SER A 211 -15.76 -6.38 1.68
CA SER A 211 -15.24 -7.71 1.95
C SER A 211 -14.23 -7.68 3.10
N ARG A 212 -14.48 -8.43 4.17
CA ARG A 212 -13.56 -8.52 5.30
C ARG A 212 -12.25 -9.20 4.90
N GLY A 213 -11.15 -8.70 5.44
CA GLY A 213 -9.84 -9.34 5.37
C GLY A 213 -9.21 -9.44 3.98
N ARG A 214 -9.80 -8.76 2.98
CA ARG A 214 -9.37 -8.85 1.59
C ARG A 214 -8.77 -7.51 1.15
N PRO A 215 -7.44 -7.41 1.02
CA PRO A 215 -6.84 -6.25 0.38
C PRO A 215 -7.19 -6.25 -1.10
N GLU A 216 -7.08 -5.09 -1.72
CA GLU A 216 -7.34 -4.89 -3.14
C GLU A 216 -6.12 -4.23 -3.77
N ALA A 217 -5.89 -4.43 -5.06
CA ALA A 217 -4.82 -3.70 -5.74
C ALA A 217 -5.09 -2.20 -5.69
N LEU A 218 -4.07 -1.40 -5.38
CA LEU A 218 -4.19 0.02 -5.11
C LEU A 218 -4.95 0.78 -6.23
N PRO A 219 -4.60 0.67 -7.53
CA PRO A 219 -5.39 1.31 -8.59
C PRO A 219 -6.86 0.89 -8.61
N HIS A 220 -7.15 -0.39 -8.38
CA HIS A 220 -8.52 -0.90 -8.36
C HIS A 220 -9.34 -0.30 -7.22
N ALA A 221 -8.79 -0.34 -6.00
CA ALA A 221 -9.46 0.17 -4.81
C ALA A 221 -9.73 1.68 -4.90
N VAL A 222 -8.75 2.45 -5.38
CA VAL A 222 -8.90 3.90 -5.52
C VAL A 222 -9.92 4.25 -6.59
N HIS A 223 -9.89 3.59 -7.76
CA HIS A 223 -10.87 3.83 -8.82
C HIS A 223 -12.29 3.59 -8.32
N ALA A 224 -12.54 2.45 -7.66
CA ALA A 224 -13.86 2.11 -7.12
C ALA A 224 -14.37 3.16 -6.11
N MET A 225 -13.48 3.79 -5.33
CA MET A 225 -13.85 4.84 -4.38
C MET A 225 -14.15 6.18 -5.07
N LEU A 226 -13.43 6.51 -6.14
CA LEU A 226 -13.69 7.73 -6.91
C LEU A 226 -15.00 7.68 -7.70
N GLU A 227 -15.48 6.49 -8.09
CA GLU A 227 -16.79 6.29 -8.73
C GLU A 227 -17.98 6.43 -7.76
N GLN A 228 -17.73 6.34 -6.45
CA GLN A 228 -18.75 6.44 -5.39
C GLN A 228 -18.94 7.87 -4.86
N THR A 229 -18.14 8.83 -5.35
CA THR A 229 -18.13 10.24 -4.91
C THR A 229 -18.90 11.11 -5.89
#